data_AF-Q9CYZ7-F1
#
_entry.id   AF-Q9CYZ7-F1
#
_cell.length_a   1.000
_cell.length_b   1.000
_cell.length_c   1.000
_cell.angle_alpha   90.00
_cell.angle_beta   90.00
_cell.angle_gamma   90.00
#
_symmetry.space_group_name_H-M   'P 1'
#
loop_
_entity.id
_entity.type
_entity.pdbx_description
1 polymer ?
#
loop_
_entity_poly.entity_id
_entity_poly.type
_entity_poly.pdbx_seq_one_letter_code
_entity_poly.pdbx_strand_id
1 'polypeptide(L)'
;MKVCEKVQRKGTTSYNEVADELVAEFSAADNHILPNESAYDQKNIRRRVYDALNVLMAMNIISKEKKEIKWIGLPTNSAQECQNLEVERQRRLERIKQKQSQLQELILQQIAFKNLVQRNRQAEQQARRPPPPNSVIHLPFIIVNTSRKTVIDCSISNDKFEYLFNFDNTFEIHDDIEVLKRMGMACGLESGNCSAEDLKVARSLVPKALEPYVTEMAQGSIGGVFVTTTGSTSNGTRLSASDLSNGADGMLATSSNGSQYSGSRVETPVSYVGEDDDDDDDFNENDEED
;
A
#
# COMPACT_ATOMS: atom_id res chain seq x y z
N MET A 1 -8.03 21.18 -34.88
CA MET A 1 -7.22 21.17 -33.64
C MET A 1 -5.97 22.07 -33.66
N LYS A 2 -5.49 22.50 -34.83
CA LYS A 2 -4.25 23.27 -35.02
C LYS A 2 -4.08 24.53 -34.15
N VAL A 3 -5.13 25.31 -33.90
CA VAL A 3 -5.08 26.53 -33.06
C VAL A 3 -4.67 26.20 -31.62
N CYS A 4 -5.20 25.12 -31.05
CA CYS A 4 -4.90 24.68 -29.69
C CYS A 4 -3.42 24.26 -29.55
N GLU A 5 -2.93 23.44 -30.48
CA GLU A 5 -1.53 22.98 -30.53
C GLU A 5 -0.55 24.15 -30.66
N LYS A 6 -0.91 25.16 -31.46
CA LYS A 6 -0.06 26.33 -31.71
C LYS A 6 0.12 27.19 -30.46
N VAL A 7 -0.97 27.43 -29.73
CA VAL A 7 -0.94 28.16 -28.46
C VAL A 7 -0.22 27.35 -27.38
N GLN A 8 -0.45 26.03 -27.32
CA GLN A 8 0.23 25.12 -26.38
C GLN A 8 1.76 25.12 -26.60
N ARG A 9 2.21 25.01 -27.86
CA ARG A 9 3.65 24.96 -28.18
C ARG A 9 4.37 26.26 -27.87
N LYS A 10 3.72 27.41 -28.09
CA LYS A 10 4.32 28.72 -27.85
C LYS A 10 4.25 29.16 -26.39
N GLY A 11 3.30 28.63 -25.61
CA GLY A 11 3.05 29.03 -24.22
C GLY A 11 2.40 30.41 -24.11
N THR A 12 2.97 31.42 -24.77
CA THR A 12 2.44 32.79 -24.90
C THR A 12 2.52 33.23 -26.36
N THR A 13 1.44 33.78 -26.91
CA THR A 13 1.35 34.17 -28.32
C THR A 13 0.33 35.31 -28.53
N SER A 14 0.04 35.69 -29.77
CA SER A 14 -0.99 36.66 -30.13
C SER A 14 -1.89 36.15 -31.26
N TYR A 15 -3.06 36.75 -31.42
CA TYR A 15 -3.99 36.38 -32.49
C TYR A 15 -3.34 36.46 -33.88
N ASN A 16 -2.60 37.54 -34.18
CA ASN A 16 -2.00 37.72 -35.51
C ASN A 16 -0.93 36.67 -35.76
N GLU A 17 -0.10 36.36 -34.75
CA GLU A 17 0.93 35.34 -34.86
C GLU A 17 0.34 33.95 -35.14
N VAL A 18 -0.70 33.55 -34.40
CA VAL A 18 -1.38 32.27 -34.64
C VAL A 18 -2.07 32.25 -36.02
N ALA A 19 -2.72 33.33 -36.42
CA ALA A 19 -3.43 33.40 -37.69
C ALA A 19 -2.47 33.41 -38.88
N ASP A 20 -1.39 34.18 -38.83
CA ASP A 20 -0.43 34.31 -39.93
C ASP A 20 0.39 33.03 -40.11
N GLU A 21 0.75 32.34 -39.02
CA GLU A 21 1.40 31.02 -39.12
C GLU A 21 0.48 29.95 -39.72
N LEU A 22 -0.81 29.95 -39.37
CA LEU A 22 -1.76 29.01 -39.97
C LEU A 22 -1.99 29.33 -41.45
N VAL A 23 -2.11 30.61 -41.82
CA VAL A 23 -2.24 31.02 -43.23
C VAL A 23 -1.01 30.57 -44.03
N ALA A 24 0.19 30.75 -43.49
CA ALA A 24 1.43 30.29 -44.13
C ALA A 24 1.49 28.76 -44.26
N GLU A 25 1.11 27.99 -43.22
CA GLU A 25 1.06 26.52 -43.27
C GLU A 25 0.08 26.00 -44.32
N PHE A 26 -1.13 26.58 -44.42
CA PHE A 26 -2.12 26.17 -45.41
C PHE A 26 -1.74 26.59 -46.83
N SER A 27 -1.11 27.76 -47.00
CA SER A 27 -0.65 28.23 -48.31
C SER A 27 0.56 27.43 -48.84
N ALA A 28 1.40 26.90 -47.94
CA ALA A 28 2.55 26.06 -48.31
C ALA A 28 2.19 24.59 -48.56
N ALA A 29 1.07 24.11 -48.01
CA ALA A 29 0.59 22.75 -48.22
C ALA A 29 -0.11 22.56 -49.58
N ASP A 30 -0.78 23.59 -50.09
CA ASP A 30 -1.42 23.59 -51.41
C ASP A 30 -0.55 24.31 -52.45
N ASN A 31 0.35 23.57 -53.11
CA ASN A 31 1.23 24.08 -54.17
C ASN A 31 0.50 24.43 -55.50
N HIS A 32 -0.84 24.57 -55.49
CA HIS A 32 -1.65 24.68 -56.72
C HIS A 32 -2.80 25.71 -56.66
N ILE A 33 -2.65 26.81 -55.92
CA ILE A 33 -3.72 27.83 -55.80
C ILE A 33 -3.41 29.09 -56.64
N LEU A 34 -4.42 29.53 -57.41
CA LEU A 34 -4.42 30.78 -58.17
C LEU A 34 -4.40 32.01 -57.22
N PRO A 35 -3.76 33.14 -57.59
CA PRO A 35 -3.55 34.29 -56.70
C PRO A 35 -4.82 34.92 -56.06
N ASN A 36 -6.01 34.64 -56.61
CA ASN A 36 -7.28 35.18 -56.11
C ASN A 36 -7.93 34.33 -55.00
N GLU A 37 -7.66 33.03 -54.94
CA GLU A 37 -8.27 32.12 -53.95
C GLU A 37 -7.54 32.18 -52.60
N SER A 38 -6.22 32.38 -52.61
CA SER A 38 -5.40 32.52 -51.40
C SER A 38 -5.82 33.69 -50.49
N ALA A 39 -6.32 34.78 -51.07
CA ALA A 39 -6.85 35.92 -50.31
C ALA A 39 -8.19 35.63 -49.63
N TYR A 40 -9.01 34.75 -50.21
CA TYR A 40 -10.27 34.30 -49.61
C TYR A 40 -10.00 33.34 -48.45
N ASP A 41 -9.07 32.41 -48.64
CA ASP A 41 -8.66 31.46 -47.62
C ASP A 41 -8.02 32.15 -46.42
N GLN A 42 -7.22 33.20 -46.64
CA GLN A 42 -6.67 34.00 -45.55
C GLN A 42 -7.77 34.63 -44.67
N LYS A 43 -8.83 35.18 -45.28
CA LYS A 43 -9.95 35.78 -44.53
C LYS A 43 -10.75 34.70 -43.79
N ASN A 44 -10.94 33.54 -44.41
CA ASN A 44 -11.66 32.42 -43.81
C ASN A 44 -10.91 31.86 -42.60
N ILE A 45 -9.61 31.57 -42.75
CA ILE A 45 -8.73 31.08 -41.68
C ILE A 45 -8.75 32.06 -40.50
N ARG A 46 -8.57 33.36 -40.75
CA ARG A 46 -8.63 34.40 -39.72
C ARG A 46 -9.96 34.38 -38.95
N ARG A 47 -11.09 34.27 -39.66
CA ARG A 47 -12.42 34.16 -39.03
C ARG A 47 -12.53 32.91 -38.15
N ARG A 48 -12.02 31.76 -38.60
CA ARG A 48 -12.06 30.48 -37.87
C ARG A 48 -11.12 30.47 -36.66
N VAL A 49 -9.97 31.14 -36.73
CA VAL A 49 -9.05 31.29 -35.59
C VAL A 49 -9.74 32.02 -34.44
N TYR A 50 -10.54 33.06 -34.71
CA TYR A 50 -11.34 33.72 -33.67
C TYR A 50 -12.37 32.80 -33.02
N ASP A 51 -13.11 32.01 -33.81
CA ASP A 51 -14.09 31.06 -33.27
C ASP A 51 -13.40 30.05 -32.34
N ALA A 52 -12.28 29.49 -32.78
CA ALA A 52 -11.50 28.53 -32.00
C ALA A 52 -10.95 29.15 -30.70
N LEU A 53 -10.36 30.34 -30.76
CA LEU A 53 -9.83 31.03 -29.58
C LEU A 53 -10.92 31.39 -28.57
N ASN A 54 -12.10 31.81 -29.03
CA ASN A 54 -13.21 32.14 -28.14
C ASN A 54 -13.74 30.91 -27.40
N VAL A 55 -13.83 29.76 -28.07
CA VAL A 55 -14.20 28.49 -27.42
C VAL A 55 -13.12 28.04 -26.45
N LEU A 56 -11.83 28.09 -26.84
CA LEU A 56 -10.72 27.71 -25.95
C LEU A 56 -10.65 28.60 -24.70
N MET A 57 -10.97 29.89 -24.84
CA MET A 57 -11.05 30.82 -23.71
C MET A 57 -12.25 30.52 -22.81
N ALA A 58 -13.42 30.23 -23.39
CA ALA A 58 -14.62 29.86 -22.64
C ALA A 58 -14.44 28.54 -21.86
N MET A 59 -13.63 27.61 -22.40
CA MET A 59 -13.25 26.36 -21.74
C MET A 59 -12.09 26.52 -20.74
N ASN A 60 -11.64 27.75 -20.48
CA ASN A 60 -10.51 28.07 -19.61
C ASN A 60 -9.20 27.34 -19.99
N ILE A 61 -9.03 27.02 -21.28
CA ILE A 61 -7.83 26.37 -21.83
C ILE A 61 -6.72 27.40 -22.09
N ILE A 62 -7.13 28.63 -22.43
CA ILE A 62 -6.25 29.76 -22.70
C ILE A 62 -6.76 31.03 -22.00
N SER A 63 -5.85 31.91 -21.61
CA SER A 63 -6.14 33.27 -21.14
C SER A 63 -5.89 34.26 -22.29
N LYS A 64 -6.68 35.34 -22.36
CA LYS A 64 -6.43 36.45 -23.29
C LYS A 64 -6.46 37.78 -22.54
N GLU A 65 -5.31 38.43 -22.48
CA GLU A 65 -5.14 39.78 -21.94
C GLU A 65 -4.79 40.74 -23.07
N LYS A 66 -5.74 41.58 -23.48
CA LYS A 66 -5.60 42.48 -24.64
C LYS A 66 -5.18 41.73 -25.92
N LYS A 67 -3.90 41.82 -26.30
CA LYS A 67 -3.33 41.18 -27.50
C LYS A 67 -2.57 39.88 -27.18
N GLU A 68 -2.30 39.62 -25.90
CA GLU A 68 -1.53 38.47 -25.43
C GLU A 68 -2.48 37.31 -25.13
N ILE A 69 -2.11 36.12 -25.58
CA ILE A 69 -2.83 34.86 -25.40
C ILE A 69 -1.88 33.89 -24.69
N LYS A 70 -2.24 33.41 -23.51
CA LYS A 70 -1.44 32.48 -22.71
C LYS A 70 -2.10 31.10 -22.64
N TRP A 71 -1.31 30.05 -22.79
CA TRP A 71 -1.75 28.69 -22.55
C TRP A 71 -1.94 28.45 -21.04
N ILE A 72 -3.14 28.02 -20.64
CA ILE A 72 -3.45 27.65 -19.24
C ILE A 72 -3.33 26.13 -19.07
N GLY A 73 -3.92 25.36 -19.99
CA GLY A 73 -3.98 23.89 -19.93
C GLY A 73 -5.40 23.36 -20.06
N LEU A 74 -5.57 22.07 -20.34
CA LEU A 74 -6.91 21.49 -20.49
C LEU A 74 -7.61 21.44 -19.10
N PRO A 75 -8.88 21.89 -18.98
CA PRO A 75 -9.57 22.16 -17.71
C PRO A 75 -9.77 20.96 -16.78
N THR A 76 -9.42 19.75 -17.20
CA THR A 76 -9.79 18.52 -16.48
C THR A 76 -8.73 17.44 -16.42
N ASN A 77 -7.53 17.63 -17.01
CA ASN A 77 -6.53 16.56 -16.96
C ASN A 77 -5.65 16.62 -15.71
N SER A 78 -4.94 17.72 -15.48
CA SER A 78 -3.90 17.76 -14.43
C SER A 78 -4.44 17.68 -12.99
N ALA A 79 -5.55 18.37 -12.68
CA ALA A 79 -6.10 18.39 -11.31
C ALA A 79 -6.75 17.04 -10.95
N GLN A 80 -7.50 16.45 -11.88
CA GLN A 80 -8.11 15.13 -11.69
C GLN A 80 -7.06 14.02 -11.68
N GLU A 81 -6.04 14.09 -12.54
CA GLU A 81 -4.88 13.19 -12.50
C GLU A 81 -4.14 13.30 -11.17
N CYS A 82 -3.92 14.51 -10.67
CA CYS A 82 -3.29 14.73 -9.37
C CYS A 82 -4.12 14.09 -8.23
N GLN A 83 -5.44 14.27 -8.24
CA GLN A 83 -6.33 13.64 -7.27
C GLN A 83 -6.29 12.11 -7.37
N ASN A 84 -6.32 11.56 -8.57
CA ASN A 84 -6.24 10.11 -8.79
C ASN A 84 -4.88 9.55 -8.32
N LEU A 85 -3.79 10.28 -8.57
CA LEU A 85 -2.45 9.94 -8.10
C LEU A 85 -2.36 9.98 -6.58
N GLU A 86 -3.01 10.93 -5.91
CA GLU A 86 -3.03 10.99 -4.44
C GLU A 86 -3.81 9.81 -3.84
N VAL A 87 -4.95 9.43 -4.45
CA VAL A 87 -5.70 8.24 -4.05
C VAL A 87 -4.87 6.96 -4.22
N GLU A 88 -4.19 6.81 -5.36
CA GLU A 88 -3.31 5.66 -5.60
C GLU A 88 -2.09 5.66 -4.69
N ARG A 89 -1.52 6.83 -4.40
CA ARG A 89 -0.45 7.01 -3.40
C ARG A 89 -0.93 6.53 -2.03
N GLN A 90 -2.10 6.95 -1.58
CA GLN A 90 -2.67 6.52 -0.30
C GLN A 90 -2.91 5.01 -0.27
N ARG A 91 -3.42 4.42 -1.35
CA ARG A 91 -3.59 2.96 -1.49
C ARG A 91 -2.24 2.23 -1.41
N ARG A 92 -1.20 2.75 -2.05
CA ARG A 92 0.16 2.18 -1.99
C ARG A 92 0.75 2.27 -0.60
N LEU A 93 0.59 3.40 0.08
CA LEU A 93 1.08 3.58 1.45
C LEU A 93 0.45 2.58 2.41
N GLU A 94 -0.87 2.36 2.32
CA GLU A 94 -1.55 1.36 3.15
C GLU A 94 -1.06 -0.07 2.86
N ARG A 95 -0.89 -0.42 1.58
CA ARG A 95 -0.32 -1.72 1.20
C ARG A 95 1.12 -1.89 1.70
N ILE A 96 1.94 -0.84 1.65
CA ILE A 96 3.31 -0.87 2.17
C ILE A 96 3.29 -1.13 3.68
N LYS A 97 2.44 -0.42 4.42
CA LYS A 97 2.27 -0.61 5.87
C LYS A 97 1.88 -2.04 6.23
N GLN A 98 0.92 -2.62 5.51
CA GLN A 98 0.51 -4.02 5.71
C GLN A 98 1.66 -4.99 5.43
N LYS A 99 2.38 -4.82 4.31
CA LYS A 99 3.53 -5.66 3.97
C LYS A 99 4.69 -5.51 4.95
N GLN A 100 4.91 -4.31 5.49
CA GLN A 100 5.90 -4.08 6.54
C GLN A 100 5.55 -4.87 7.80
N SER A 101 4.29 -4.83 8.24
CA SER A 101 3.82 -5.62 9.40
C SER A 101 3.95 -7.13 9.15
N GLN A 102 3.57 -7.61 7.97
CA GLN A 102 3.74 -9.02 7.59
C GLN A 102 5.22 -9.44 7.58
N LEU A 103 6.10 -8.61 7.01
CA LEU A 103 7.54 -8.87 6.99
C LEU A 103 8.12 -8.96 8.40
N GLN A 104 7.72 -8.06 9.30
CA GLN A 104 8.15 -8.09 10.71
C GLN A 104 7.71 -9.37 11.40
N GLU A 105 6.46 -9.80 11.20
CA GLU A 105 5.96 -11.05 11.77
C GLU A 105 6.76 -12.26 11.25
N LEU A 106 7.05 -12.32 9.96
CA LEU A 106 7.89 -13.37 9.37
C LEU A 106 9.33 -13.36 9.92
N ILE A 107 9.90 -12.17 10.17
CA ILE A 107 11.21 -12.03 10.80
C ILE A 107 11.18 -12.57 12.24
N LEU A 108 10.14 -12.24 13.02
CA LEU A 108 9.96 -12.76 14.38
C LEU A 108 9.86 -14.28 14.38
N GLN A 109 9.05 -14.86 13.49
CA GLN A 109 8.90 -16.30 13.34
C GLN A 109 10.24 -16.97 13.00
N GLN A 110 10.98 -16.43 12.05
CA GLN A 110 12.29 -16.94 11.65
C GLN A 110 13.30 -16.93 12.80
N ILE A 111 13.36 -15.83 13.56
CA ILE A 111 14.24 -15.70 14.72
C ILE A 111 13.81 -16.71 15.79
N ALA A 112 12.53 -16.74 16.15
CA ALA A 112 11.99 -17.60 17.19
C ALA A 112 12.23 -19.08 16.90
N PHE A 113 11.95 -19.52 15.67
CA PHE A 113 12.15 -20.89 15.25
C PHE A 113 13.64 -21.29 15.29
N LYS A 114 14.53 -20.50 14.67
CA LYS A 114 15.96 -20.81 14.67
C LYS A 114 16.57 -20.77 16.06
N ASN A 115 16.14 -19.83 16.90
CA ASN A 115 16.59 -19.73 18.27
C ASN A 115 16.18 -20.96 19.09
N LEU A 116 14.92 -21.41 18.95
CA LEU A 116 14.45 -22.64 19.58
C LEU A 116 15.27 -23.87 19.14
N VAL A 117 15.51 -24.01 17.83
CA VAL A 117 16.32 -25.11 17.27
C VAL A 117 17.75 -25.08 17.82
N GLN A 118 18.37 -23.90 17.89
CA GLN A 118 19.73 -23.74 18.41
C GLN A 118 19.80 -24.09 19.91
N ARG A 119 18.85 -23.59 20.71
CA ARG A 119 18.75 -23.88 22.14
C ARG A 119 18.57 -25.38 22.40
N ASN A 120 17.65 -26.03 21.69
CA ASN A 120 17.39 -27.45 21.85
C ASN A 120 18.59 -28.29 21.39
N ARG A 121 19.23 -27.93 20.28
CA ARG A 121 20.47 -28.59 19.81
C ARG A 121 21.58 -28.53 20.86
N GLN A 122 21.78 -27.39 21.51
CA GLN A 122 22.78 -27.26 22.59
C GLN A 122 22.40 -28.10 23.81
N ALA A 123 21.13 -28.11 24.21
CA ALA A 123 20.65 -28.90 25.34
C ALA A 123 20.83 -30.42 25.11
N GLU A 124 20.54 -30.91 23.90
CA GLU A 124 20.74 -32.31 23.52
C GLU A 124 22.22 -32.69 23.48
N GLN A 125 23.09 -31.81 22.99
CA GLN A 125 24.55 -32.02 22.99
C GLN A 125 25.10 -32.11 24.41
N GLN A 126 24.63 -31.27 25.33
CA GLN A 126 25.02 -31.29 26.75
C GLN A 126 24.52 -32.55 27.45
N ALA A 127 23.26 -32.94 27.22
CA ALA A 127 22.67 -34.14 27.79
C ALA A 127 23.16 -35.45 27.13
N ARG A 128 23.80 -35.36 25.96
CA ARG A 128 24.22 -36.47 25.08
C ARG A 128 23.11 -37.45 24.70
N ARG A 129 21.85 -37.04 24.86
CA ARG A 129 20.68 -37.84 24.51
C ARG A 129 19.51 -36.94 24.16
N PRO A 130 18.64 -37.37 23.23
CA PRO A 130 17.39 -36.69 22.99
C PRO A 130 16.46 -36.83 24.22
N PRO A 131 15.56 -35.86 24.43
CA PRO A 131 14.54 -35.94 25.46
C PRO A 131 13.57 -37.11 25.23
N PRO A 132 12.97 -37.68 26.30
CA PRO A 132 11.93 -38.69 26.19
C PRO A 132 10.74 -38.23 25.31
N PRO A 133 10.16 -39.10 24.45
CA PRO A 133 9.09 -38.70 23.53
C PRO A 133 7.86 -38.06 24.19
N ASN A 134 7.51 -38.48 25.41
CA ASN A 134 6.37 -37.95 26.16
C ASN A 134 6.63 -36.62 26.87
N SER A 135 7.84 -36.07 26.76
CA SER A 135 8.24 -34.79 27.35
C SER A 135 8.39 -33.66 26.32
N VAL A 136 8.07 -33.94 25.05
CA VAL A 136 8.25 -33.02 23.93
C VAL A 136 6.95 -32.84 23.16
N ILE A 137 6.69 -31.61 22.73
CA ILE A 137 5.63 -31.26 21.79
C ILE A 137 6.33 -30.69 20.56
N HIS A 138 6.12 -31.32 19.40
CA HIS A 138 6.66 -30.85 18.12
C HIS A 138 5.72 -29.82 17.48
N LEU A 139 6.30 -28.86 16.77
CA LEU A 139 5.55 -27.94 15.90
C LEU A 139 5.07 -28.69 14.64
N PRO A 140 3.93 -28.32 14.04
CA PRO A 140 3.01 -27.27 14.48
C PRO A 140 2.04 -27.75 15.57
N PHE A 141 1.67 -26.86 16.50
CA PHE A 141 0.66 -27.14 17.52
C PHE A 141 -0.10 -25.88 17.92
N ILE A 142 -1.27 -26.08 18.53
CA ILE A 142 -2.01 -25.02 19.23
C ILE A 142 -2.13 -25.38 20.71
N ILE A 143 -2.14 -24.37 21.58
CA ILE A 143 -2.37 -24.52 23.02
C ILE A 143 -3.70 -23.91 23.38
N VAL A 144 -4.52 -24.69 24.09
CA VAL A 144 -5.72 -24.20 24.76
C VAL A 144 -5.43 -24.16 26.26
N ASN A 145 -5.44 -22.97 26.86
CA ASN A 145 -5.30 -22.81 28.31
C ASN A 145 -6.61 -22.33 28.92
N THR A 146 -6.91 -22.82 30.11
CA THR A 146 -8.04 -22.37 30.93
C THR A 146 -7.64 -22.44 32.41
N SER A 147 -8.51 -21.94 33.29
CA SER A 147 -8.32 -22.04 34.73
C SER A 147 -8.21 -23.49 35.18
N ARG A 148 -7.36 -23.75 36.19
CA ARG A 148 -7.22 -25.08 36.80
C ARG A 148 -8.51 -25.60 37.45
N LYS A 149 -9.51 -24.74 37.63
CA LYS A 149 -10.82 -25.06 38.20
C LYS A 149 -11.89 -25.35 37.14
N THR A 150 -11.60 -25.09 35.86
CA THR A 150 -12.53 -25.30 34.76
C THR A 150 -12.79 -26.79 34.57
N VAL A 151 -14.06 -27.16 34.48
CA VAL A 151 -14.49 -28.51 34.09
C VAL A 151 -14.51 -28.58 32.57
N ILE A 152 -13.89 -29.63 32.03
CA ILE A 152 -13.75 -29.84 30.58
C ILE A 152 -14.37 -31.20 30.24
N ASP A 153 -15.44 -31.17 29.46
CA ASP A 153 -16.03 -32.38 28.88
C ASP A 153 -15.55 -32.52 27.43
N CYS A 154 -14.94 -33.68 27.12
CA CYS A 154 -14.38 -33.96 25.80
C CYS A 154 -15.11 -35.13 25.15
N SER A 155 -15.61 -34.92 23.93
CA SER A 155 -16.17 -35.96 23.07
C SER A 155 -15.31 -36.10 21.84
N ILE A 156 -14.86 -37.32 21.55
CA ILE A 156 -13.96 -37.63 20.45
C ILE A 156 -14.64 -38.63 19.53
N SER A 157 -14.68 -38.32 18.25
CA SER A 157 -15.07 -39.25 17.19
C SER A 157 -14.18 -40.50 17.16
N ASN A 158 -14.71 -41.62 16.65
CA ASN A 158 -13.95 -42.88 16.60
C ASN A 158 -12.69 -42.79 15.73
N ASP A 159 -12.75 -41.99 14.67
CA ASP A 159 -11.67 -41.76 13.71
C ASP A 159 -10.71 -40.63 14.13
N LYS A 160 -11.06 -39.89 15.19
CA LYS A 160 -10.30 -38.75 15.73
C LYS A 160 -10.15 -37.59 14.75
N PHE A 161 -11.09 -37.41 13.81
CA PHE A 161 -11.12 -36.22 12.97
C PHE A 161 -11.93 -35.08 13.59
N GLU A 162 -12.88 -35.42 14.46
CA GLU A 162 -13.73 -34.46 15.15
C GLU A 162 -13.57 -34.55 16.68
N TYR A 163 -13.37 -33.39 17.29
CA TYR A 163 -13.25 -33.19 18.73
C TYR A 163 -14.20 -32.10 19.16
N LEU A 164 -15.00 -32.38 20.20
CA LEU A 164 -15.86 -31.39 20.84
C LEU A 164 -15.42 -31.23 22.30
N PHE A 165 -15.02 -30.02 22.67
CA PHE A 165 -14.68 -29.65 24.03
C PHE A 165 -15.72 -28.67 24.57
N ASN A 166 -16.38 -29.02 25.68
CA ASN A 166 -17.23 -28.12 26.43
C ASN A 166 -16.47 -27.64 27.67
N PHE A 167 -16.38 -26.33 27.82
CA PHE A 167 -15.76 -25.67 28.97
C PHE A 167 -16.85 -24.96 29.78
N ASP A 168 -16.85 -25.14 31.09
CA ASP A 168 -17.76 -24.40 31.99
C ASP A 168 -17.27 -22.97 32.30
N ASN A 169 -16.13 -22.57 31.74
CA ASN A 169 -15.49 -21.27 31.93
C ASN A 169 -14.72 -20.82 30.67
N THR A 170 -14.18 -19.61 30.71
CA THR A 170 -13.38 -19.05 29.63
C THR A 170 -12.09 -19.85 29.39
N PHE A 171 -11.65 -19.85 28.14
CA PHE A 171 -10.38 -20.41 27.71
C PHE A 171 -9.74 -19.46 26.68
N GLU A 172 -8.44 -19.62 26.46
CA GLU A 172 -7.69 -18.91 25.45
C GLU A 172 -7.01 -19.92 24.52
N ILE A 173 -6.81 -19.53 23.27
CA ILE A 173 -6.10 -20.32 22.27
C ILE A 173 -4.87 -19.53 21.83
N HIS A 174 -3.71 -20.18 21.88
CA HIS A 174 -2.44 -19.63 21.42
C HIS A 174 -1.84 -20.54 20.36
N ASP A 175 -1.36 -19.94 19.27
CA ASP A 175 -0.59 -20.67 18.26
C ASP A 175 0.86 -20.91 18.72
N ASP A 176 1.56 -21.83 18.10
CA ASP A 176 2.94 -22.19 18.47
C ASP A 176 3.89 -20.98 18.45
N ILE A 177 3.78 -20.10 17.46
CA ILE A 177 4.58 -18.88 17.32
C ILE A 177 4.39 -17.95 18.53
N GLU A 178 3.16 -17.79 19.00
CA GLU A 178 2.87 -16.95 20.17
C GLU A 178 3.47 -17.56 21.45
N VAL A 179 3.43 -18.89 21.57
CA VAL A 179 4.10 -19.61 22.66
C VAL A 179 5.62 -19.39 22.59
N LEU A 180 6.22 -19.48 21.41
CA LEU A 180 7.64 -19.23 21.19
C LEU A 180 8.05 -17.79 21.55
N LYS A 181 7.23 -16.80 21.18
CA LYS A 181 7.43 -15.39 21.58
C LYS A 181 7.43 -15.24 23.10
N ARG A 182 6.42 -15.79 23.79
CA ARG A 182 6.34 -15.77 25.27
C ARG A 182 7.46 -16.52 25.97
N MET A 183 8.04 -17.53 25.32
CA MET A 183 9.25 -18.21 25.79
C MET A 183 10.53 -17.38 25.63
N GLY A 184 10.44 -16.18 25.06
CA GLY A 184 11.57 -15.30 24.77
C GLY A 184 12.37 -15.72 23.54
N MET A 185 11.85 -16.62 22.70
CA MET A 185 12.59 -17.11 21.53
C MET A 185 12.74 -16.02 20.46
N ALA A 186 11.84 -15.04 20.44
CA ALA A 186 11.89 -13.86 19.57
C ALA A 186 12.79 -12.72 20.10
N CYS A 187 13.58 -12.95 21.16
CA CYS A 187 14.55 -12.00 21.69
C CYS A 187 13.93 -10.67 22.19
N GLY A 188 12.64 -10.67 22.55
CA GLY A 188 11.93 -9.48 23.01
C GLY A 188 11.62 -8.45 21.91
N LEU A 189 11.90 -8.78 20.65
CA LEU A 189 11.69 -7.90 19.49
C LEU A 189 10.21 -7.62 19.25
N GLU A 190 9.32 -8.52 19.65
CA GLU A 190 7.86 -8.37 19.54
C GLU A 190 7.31 -7.19 20.35
N SER A 191 8.03 -6.75 21.39
CA SER A 191 7.63 -5.64 22.26
C SER A 191 8.61 -4.47 22.25
N GLY A 192 9.65 -4.53 21.40
CA GLY A 192 10.75 -3.55 21.40
C GLY A 192 11.65 -3.61 22.62
N ASN A 193 11.50 -4.61 23.49
CA ASN A 193 12.28 -4.77 24.73
C ASN A 193 13.44 -5.75 24.52
N CYS A 194 14.33 -5.41 23.58
CA CYS A 194 15.46 -6.27 23.21
C CYS A 194 16.75 -5.81 23.91
N SER A 195 17.44 -6.71 24.63
CA SER A 195 18.77 -6.43 25.19
C SER A 195 19.84 -6.33 24.10
N ALA A 196 21.02 -5.79 24.42
CA ALA A 196 22.11 -5.67 23.44
C ALA A 196 22.63 -7.04 22.99
N GLU A 197 22.66 -8.00 23.92
CA GLU A 197 23.04 -9.39 23.70
C GLU A 197 21.99 -10.09 22.83
N ASP A 198 20.71 -9.94 23.15
CA ASP A 198 19.61 -10.53 22.41
C ASP A 198 19.52 -9.94 20.99
N LEU A 199 19.80 -8.66 20.81
CA LEU A 199 19.82 -8.02 19.50
C LEU A 199 20.93 -8.58 18.62
N LYS A 200 22.09 -8.88 19.21
CA LYS A 200 23.21 -9.52 18.51
C LYS A 200 22.84 -10.93 18.07
N VAL A 201 22.18 -11.69 18.93
CA VAL A 201 21.68 -13.04 18.59
C VAL A 201 20.65 -12.94 17.47
N ALA A 202 19.63 -12.10 17.61
CA ALA A 202 18.59 -11.90 16.61
C ALA A 202 19.14 -11.55 15.22
N ARG A 203 20.10 -10.62 15.14
CA ARG A 203 20.78 -10.28 13.87
C ARG A 203 21.51 -11.47 13.26
N SER A 204 22.16 -12.31 14.07
CA SER A 204 22.85 -13.50 13.55
C SER A 204 21.92 -14.58 12.99
N LEU A 205 20.63 -14.55 13.37
CA LEU A 205 19.63 -15.55 12.95
C LEU A 205 18.93 -15.19 11.64
N VAL A 206 19.10 -13.95 11.17
CA VAL A 206 18.52 -13.44 9.91
C VAL A 206 19.61 -13.21 8.83
N PRO A 207 19.23 -13.22 7.54
CA PRO A 207 20.12 -12.76 6.47
C PRO A 207 20.53 -11.29 6.64
N LYS A 208 21.75 -10.93 6.20
CA LYS A 208 22.29 -9.56 6.30
C LYS A 208 21.37 -8.47 5.75
N ALA A 209 20.62 -8.77 4.68
CA ALA A 209 19.67 -7.83 4.08
C ALA A 209 18.50 -7.47 5.02
N LEU A 210 18.21 -8.30 6.03
CA LEU A 210 17.10 -8.11 6.97
C LEU A 210 17.55 -7.53 8.33
N GLU A 211 18.86 -7.41 8.58
CA GLU A 211 19.40 -6.81 9.82
C GLU A 211 18.91 -5.37 10.09
N PRO A 212 18.70 -4.50 9.07
CA PRO A 212 18.14 -3.16 9.31
C PRO A 212 16.74 -3.22 9.94
N TYR A 213 15.89 -4.15 9.48
CA TYR A 213 14.53 -4.31 10.01
C TYR A 213 14.54 -4.81 11.44
N VAL A 214 15.42 -5.76 11.79
CA VAL A 214 15.59 -6.22 13.18
C VAL A 214 16.02 -5.07 14.10
N THR A 215 16.87 -4.18 13.60
CA THR A 215 17.32 -2.99 14.36
C THR A 215 16.18 -1.99 14.56
N GLU A 216 15.35 -1.77 13.54
CA GLU A 216 14.16 -0.92 13.63
C GLU A 216 13.16 -1.47 14.66
N MET A 217 12.91 -2.79 14.61
CA MET A 217 12.01 -3.49 15.54
C MET A 217 12.48 -3.36 17.00
N ALA A 218 13.80 -3.45 17.24
CA ALA A 218 14.37 -3.30 18.58
C ALA A 218 14.29 -1.87 19.15
N GLN A 219 14.18 -0.85 18.28
CA GLN A 219 14.13 0.55 18.70
C GLN A 219 12.69 1.07 18.88
N GLY A 220 11.68 0.29 18.47
CA GLY A 220 10.27 0.72 18.50
C GLY A 220 9.95 1.92 17.59
N SER A 221 10.91 2.38 16.77
CA SER A 221 10.74 3.50 15.84
C SER A 221 10.11 2.99 14.54
N ILE A 222 8.84 2.65 14.63
CA ILE A 222 8.11 2.00 13.55
C ILE A 222 7.59 3.09 12.59
N GLY A 223 8.18 3.16 11.39
CA GLY A 223 7.54 3.81 10.23
C GLY A 223 8.24 5.02 9.59
N GLY A 224 9.46 5.38 9.99
CA GLY A 224 10.07 6.66 9.56
C GLY A 224 11.03 6.63 8.36
N VAL A 225 11.78 5.55 8.14
CA VAL A 225 13.08 5.69 7.45
C VAL A 225 13.08 5.27 5.97
N PHE A 226 12.22 4.33 5.54
CA PHE A 226 12.28 3.85 4.15
C PHE A 226 11.53 4.71 3.12
N VAL A 227 10.89 5.81 3.52
CA VAL A 227 10.27 6.77 2.59
C VAL A 227 11.24 7.87 2.15
N THR A 228 12.41 8.03 2.78
CA THR A 228 13.26 9.22 2.57
C THR A 228 14.51 9.01 1.68
N THR A 229 14.74 7.84 1.08
CA THR A 229 15.95 7.60 0.27
C THR A 229 15.82 7.84 -1.24
N THR A 230 14.78 8.53 -1.70
CA THR A 230 14.76 9.15 -3.05
C THR A 230 14.06 10.52 -3.02
N GLY A 231 14.76 11.54 -2.52
CA GLY A 231 14.25 12.91 -2.49
C GLY A 231 15.37 13.91 -2.21
N SER A 232 15.91 14.45 -3.29
CA SER A 232 17.02 15.40 -3.34
C SER A 232 16.94 16.54 -2.32
N THR A 233 18.12 16.87 -1.79
CA THR A 233 18.49 18.14 -1.15
C THR A 233 17.76 19.35 -1.72
N SER A 234 16.97 20.03 -0.89
CA SER A 234 16.85 21.48 -0.95
C SER A 234 16.44 22.03 0.41
N ASN A 235 17.23 23.00 0.88
CA ASN A 235 17.03 23.75 2.11
C ASN A 235 15.68 24.49 2.08
N GLY A 236 14.90 24.40 3.16
CA GLY A 236 13.64 25.13 3.32
C GLY A 236 13.21 25.21 4.77
N THR A 237 13.73 26.22 5.46
CA THR A 237 13.18 26.96 6.61
C THR A 237 12.11 26.28 7.47
N ARG A 238 12.53 25.88 8.68
CA ARG A 238 11.66 25.60 9.83
C ARG A 238 10.86 26.85 10.19
N LEU A 239 9.53 26.73 10.29
CA LEU A 239 8.72 27.62 11.13
C LEU A 239 7.85 26.76 12.04
N SER A 240 8.17 26.84 13.32
CA SER A 240 7.39 26.34 14.45
C SER A 240 6.09 27.13 14.58
N ALA A 241 4.99 26.44 14.89
CA ALA A 241 3.82 27.06 15.49
C ALA A 241 3.43 26.21 16.71
N SER A 242 3.75 26.76 17.88
CA SER A 242 3.39 26.26 19.21
C SER A 242 1.95 26.59 19.55
N ASP A 243 1.34 25.65 20.26
CA ASP A 243 0.24 25.73 21.24
C ASP A 243 -0.35 27.11 21.56
N LEU A 244 -1.68 27.20 21.47
CA LEU A 244 -2.49 28.06 22.33
C LEU A 244 -3.71 27.29 22.83
N SER A 245 -3.65 26.95 24.12
CA SER A 245 -4.74 26.49 24.97
C SER A 245 -5.59 27.67 25.48
N ASN A 246 -6.92 27.50 25.48
CA ASN A 246 -7.94 28.02 26.42
C ASN A 246 -9.30 27.67 25.79
N GLY A 247 -10.26 26.96 26.39
CA GLY A 247 -10.63 26.83 27.80
C GLY A 247 -11.96 27.56 28.01
N ALA A 248 -13.10 26.84 28.04
CA ALA A 248 -14.31 27.11 28.85
C ALA A 248 -15.50 26.20 28.49
N ASP A 249 -15.86 25.35 29.46
CA ASP A 249 -17.18 24.95 29.96
C ASP A 249 -18.41 24.75 29.04
N GLY A 250 -19.00 23.56 29.18
CA GLY A 250 -20.34 23.20 28.68
C GLY A 250 -20.85 21.92 29.36
N MET A 251 -21.22 22.05 30.62
CA MET A 251 -21.87 21.03 31.47
C MET A 251 -23.22 20.62 30.86
N LEU A 252 -23.53 19.31 30.76
CA LEU A 252 -24.89 18.75 30.92
C LEU A 252 -24.82 17.22 31.15
N ALA A 253 -25.49 16.79 32.22
CA ALA A 253 -25.60 15.41 32.67
C ALA A 253 -26.68 14.63 31.89
N THR A 254 -26.55 13.30 31.80
CA THR A 254 -27.61 12.35 32.19
C THR A 254 -27.01 10.96 32.40
N SER A 255 -27.53 10.27 33.42
CA SER A 255 -27.29 8.88 33.79
C SER A 255 -28.23 7.94 33.01
N SER A 256 -27.81 6.69 32.76
CA SER A 256 -28.48 5.46 33.21
C SER A 256 -28.05 4.19 32.45
N ASN A 257 -28.08 3.09 33.20
CA ASN A 257 -27.78 1.69 32.91
C ASN A 257 -28.33 1.12 31.59
N GLY A 258 -27.59 0.14 31.05
CA GLY A 258 -28.11 -0.82 30.07
C GLY A 258 -27.14 -1.98 29.81
N SER A 259 -27.32 -3.08 30.53
CA SER A 259 -26.67 -4.37 30.30
C SER A 259 -27.16 -5.01 29.00
N GLN A 260 -26.28 -5.35 28.06
CA GLN A 260 -26.58 -6.36 27.02
C GLN A 260 -25.35 -7.21 26.71
N TYR A 261 -25.56 -8.52 26.87
CA TYR A 261 -24.79 -9.62 26.32
C TYR A 261 -24.64 -9.46 24.80
N SER A 262 -23.42 -9.60 24.28
CA SER A 262 -23.19 -9.80 22.85
C SER A 262 -22.26 -10.98 22.66
N GLY A 263 -22.83 -12.08 22.16
CA GLY A 263 -22.09 -13.26 21.72
C GLY A 263 -21.28 -12.93 20.47
N SER A 264 -19.98 -13.17 20.53
CA SER A 264 -19.08 -13.03 19.38
C SER A 264 -19.05 -14.33 18.60
N ARG A 265 -19.69 -14.34 17.43
CA ARG A 265 -19.52 -15.38 16.41
C ARG A 265 -18.34 -14.95 15.55
N VAL A 266 -17.20 -15.61 15.72
CA VAL A 266 -16.02 -15.39 14.87
C VAL A 266 -16.22 -16.24 13.61
N GLU A 267 -16.58 -15.59 12.50
CA GLU A 267 -16.51 -16.19 11.17
C GLU A 267 -15.04 -16.21 10.70
N THR A 268 -14.59 -17.40 10.31
CA THR A 268 -13.27 -17.65 9.76
C THR A 268 -13.21 -17.16 8.30
N PRO A 269 -12.20 -16.40 7.86
CA PRO A 269 -12.05 -16.06 6.45
C PRO A 269 -11.56 -17.29 5.68
N VAL A 270 -12.35 -17.72 4.70
CA VAL A 270 -11.99 -18.73 3.71
C VAL A 270 -10.86 -18.18 2.84
N SER A 271 -9.76 -18.93 2.73
CA SER A 271 -8.67 -18.67 1.80
C SER A 271 -9.17 -18.82 0.37
N TYR A 272 -9.17 -17.72 -0.38
CA TYR A 272 -9.36 -17.70 -1.82
C TYR A 272 -8.19 -18.44 -2.48
N VAL A 273 -8.46 -19.64 -2.99
CA VAL A 273 -7.54 -20.39 -3.83
C VAL A 273 -7.60 -19.74 -5.21
N GLY A 274 -6.44 -19.37 -5.75
CA GLY A 274 -6.34 -18.73 -7.06
C GLY A 274 -6.87 -19.64 -8.15
N GLU A 275 -7.78 -19.10 -8.97
CA GLU A 275 -8.04 -19.60 -10.32
C GLU A 275 -7.03 -18.89 -11.22
N ASP A 276 -5.98 -19.63 -11.58
CA ASP A 276 -5.11 -19.32 -12.71
C ASP A 276 -5.90 -19.69 -13.98
N ASP A 277 -6.41 -18.67 -14.70
CA ASP A 277 -6.94 -18.81 -16.05
C ASP A 277 -5.75 -18.93 -17.03
N ASP A 278 -5.25 -20.15 -17.22
CA ASP A 278 -4.44 -20.53 -18.38
C ASP A 278 -5.40 -20.99 -19.49
N ASP A 279 -5.83 -20.04 -20.34
CA ASP A 279 -6.46 -20.34 -21.63
C ASP A 279 -5.39 -20.82 -22.62
N ASP A 280 -5.15 -22.13 -22.65
CA ASP A 280 -4.44 -22.81 -23.74
C ASP A 280 -5.41 -23.04 -24.91
N ASP A 281 -5.27 -22.22 -25.95
CA ASP A 281 -5.89 -22.40 -27.28
C ASP A 281 -5.34 -23.67 -27.96
N ASP A 282 -6.07 -24.78 -27.86
CA ASP A 282 -5.79 -26.02 -28.59
C ASP A 282 -6.33 -25.94 -30.02
N PHE A 283 -5.47 -25.50 -30.96
CA PHE A 283 -5.71 -25.59 -32.40
C PHE A 283 -5.55 -27.05 -32.87
N ASN A 284 -6.67 -27.76 -33.00
CA ASN A 284 -6.77 -29.01 -33.74
C ASN A 284 -6.74 -28.72 -35.26
N GLU A 285 -5.59 -28.87 -35.91
CA GLU A 285 -5.48 -29.16 -37.35
C GLU A 285 -5.26 -30.67 -37.53
N ASN A 286 -6.37 -31.40 -37.70
CA ASN A 286 -6.36 -32.68 -38.38
C ASN A 286 -6.53 -32.40 -39.88
N ASP A 287 -5.44 -32.46 -40.63
CA ASP A 287 -5.48 -32.75 -42.05
C ASP A 287 -5.03 -34.22 -42.25
N GLU A 288 -6.02 -35.09 -42.41
CA GLU A 288 -5.89 -36.30 -43.22
C GLU A 288 -6.03 -35.88 -44.68
N GLU A 289 -5.07 -36.23 -45.55
CA GLU A 289 -5.30 -36.98 -46.81
C GLU A 289 -3.99 -37.11 -47.62
N ASP A 290 -3.76 -38.37 -48.05
CA ASP A 290 -2.90 -38.90 -49.11
C ASP A 290 -1.34 -38.91 -48.99
#